data_AF-A0A952QM50-F1
#
_entry.id   AF-A0A952QM50-F1
#
_cell.length_a   1.000
_cell.length_b   1.000
_cell.length_c   1.000
_cell.angle_alpha   90.00
_cell.angle_beta   90.00
_cell.angle_gamma   90.00
#
_symmetry.space_group_name_H-M   'P 1'
#
loop_
_entity.id
_entity.type
_entity.pdbx_description
1 polymer ?
#
loop_
_entity_poly.entity_id
_entity_poly.type
_entity_poly.pdbx_seq_one_letter_code
_entity_poly.pdbx_strand_id
1 'polypeptide(L)'
;MDSASADNVGNEPPRLIPFAHLVVQMRNRAYMPQLGRFLQPDPNATALTLIEATSFHGRGMGALVAAFDVQGLYGDGMNLYEYLGSSPWNSSDPLGLYEWDDFWEDAFSANFGLPGPSDFITGALQSLVEEYSANLDWDVEWALNWDLPDDAHSRLDNRWVVTAMGRGLYDAFDFGIGDHRFNPLDRFAVGSGSKSRFHQRRIGVGGGSANFSARIHIKVKSGSYHVNVFRSPKYKHKFVVFPESAIKEKVRITPQGNSDADIAAANARFGKSRRYNWVNEYGVPCTWHHDNVRGRLYLVPSDLHNRVKPHIGGGKTWYE
;
A
#
# COMPACT_ATOMS: atom_id res chain seq x y z
N MET A 1 -56.70 13.51 32.17
CA MET A 1 -56.79 13.50 30.70
C MET A 1 -56.72 12.05 30.30
N ASP A 2 -57.86 11.56 29.86
CA ASP A 2 -58.20 10.14 29.79
C ASP A 2 -57.46 9.40 28.68
N SER A 3 -57.26 8.12 28.98
CA SER A 3 -56.79 7.04 28.12
C SER A 3 -57.45 7.00 26.74
N ALA A 4 -56.63 6.79 25.71
CA ALA A 4 -57.06 6.19 24.47
C ALA A 4 -56.12 5.01 24.14
N SER A 5 -56.30 3.90 24.86
CA SER A 5 -55.90 2.59 24.34
C SER A 5 -57.01 2.14 23.39
N ALA A 6 -56.73 2.16 22.08
CA ALA A 6 -57.59 1.46 21.13
C ALA A 6 -57.36 -0.05 21.32
N ASP A 7 -58.40 -0.74 21.78
CA ASP A 7 -58.41 -2.20 21.87
C ASP A 7 -58.18 -2.82 20.49
N ASN A 8 -57.06 -3.52 20.35
CA ASN A 8 -56.72 -4.31 19.17
C ASN A 8 -57.54 -5.62 19.18
N VAL A 9 -58.68 -5.61 18.49
CA VAL A 9 -59.32 -6.85 18.05
C VAL A 9 -58.75 -7.19 16.66
N GLY A 10 -57.73 -8.05 16.64
CA GLY A 10 -57.09 -8.55 15.43
C GLY A 10 -55.67 -8.04 15.23
N ASN A 11 -54.82 -8.87 14.64
CA ASN A 11 -53.39 -8.64 14.33
C ASN A 11 -53.08 -7.44 13.40
N GLU A 12 -53.87 -6.35 13.41
CA GLU A 12 -53.48 -5.11 12.73
C GLU A 12 -52.46 -4.34 13.59
N PRO A 13 -51.32 -3.92 13.03
CA PRO A 13 -50.43 -2.98 13.71
C PRO A 13 -51.20 -1.68 14.01
N PRO A 14 -50.95 -1.04 15.16
CA PRO A 14 -51.67 0.16 15.57
C PRO A 14 -51.69 1.20 14.45
N ARG A 15 -52.90 1.61 14.04
CA ARG A 15 -53.07 2.63 12.99
C ARG A 15 -52.44 3.94 13.46
N LEU A 16 -51.62 4.53 12.60
CA LEU A 16 -51.01 5.83 12.86
C LEU A 16 -52.11 6.86 13.14
N ILE A 17 -52.09 7.41 14.36
CA ILE A 17 -52.96 8.51 14.78
C ILE A 17 -52.70 9.69 13.84
N PRO A 18 -53.70 10.50 13.45
CA PRO A 18 -53.43 11.76 12.73
C PRO A 18 -52.33 12.55 13.48
N PHE A 19 -51.31 13.01 12.74
CA PHE A 19 -50.08 13.65 13.26
C PHE A 19 -49.04 12.72 13.92
N ALA A 20 -49.16 11.40 13.80
CA ALA A 20 -48.06 10.51 14.15
C ALA A 20 -46.88 10.70 13.16
N HIS A 21 -45.70 10.98 13.71
CA HIS A 21 -44.46 11.11 12.95
C HIS A 21 -43.66 9.81 13.02
N LEU A 22 -43.18 9.32 11.87
CA LEU A 22 -42.28 8.18 11.82
C LEU A 22 -40.89 8.63 12.29
N VAL A 23 -40.38 7.99 13.35
CA VAL A 23 -38.99 8.11 13.79
C VAL A 23 -38.34 6.74 13.62
N VAL A 24 -37.24 6.70 12.87
CA VAL A 24 -36.49 5.48 12.58
C VAL A 24 -35.24 5.47 13.45
N GLN A 25 -35.05 4.41 14.26
CA GLN A 25 -33.82 4.22 15.01
C GLN A 25 -32.76 3.61 14.10
N MET A 26 -31.69 4.36 13.82
CA MET A 26 -30.53 3.95 13.04
C MET A 26 -29.33 3.82 13.98
N ARG A 27 -29.34 2.75 14.79
CA ARG A 27 -28.32 2.44 15.80
C ARG A 27 -28.01 3.63 16.72
N ASN A 28 -26.97 4.40 16.38
CA ASN A 28 -26.42 5.50 17.14
C ASN A 28 -27.24 6.81 16.98
N ARG A 29 -28.11 6.91 15.97
CA ARG A 29 -28.94 8.11 15.70
C ARG A 29 -30.42 7.80 15.47
N ALA A 30 -31.27 8.80 15.70
CA ALA A 30 -32.67 8.79 15.30
C ALA A 30 -32.88 9.61 14.01
N TYR A 31 -33.46 9.01 12.99
CA TYR A 31 -33.77 9.62 11.68
C TYR A 31 -35.26 9.94 11.57
N MET A 32 -35.59 11.12 11.03
CA MET A 32 -36.97 11.53 10.75
C MET A 32 -37.17 11.68 9.23
N PRO A 33 -37.73 10.67 8.54
CA PRO A 33 -37.86 10.66 7.07
C PRO A 33 -38.62 11.87 6.52
N GLN A 34 -39.63 12.35 7.25
CA GLN A 34 -40.43 13.50 6.83
C GLN A 34 -39.64 14.81 6.78
N LEU A 35 -38.56 14.92 7.56
CA LEU A 35 -37.68 16.08 7.55
C LEU A 35 -36.40 15.85 6.71
N GLY A 36 -36.18 14.61 6.26
CA GLY A 36 -34.97 14.21 5.53
C GLY A 36 -33.68 14.43 6.31
N ARG A 37 -33.71 14.31 7.65
CA ARG A 37 -32.54 14.57 8.52
C ARG A 37 -32.56 13.75 9.81
N PHE A 38 -31.40 13.68 10.45
CA PHE A 38 -31.29 13.16 11.80
C PHE A 38 -31.84 14.16 12.83
N LEU A 39 -32.37 13.63 13.94
CA LEU A 39 -32.86 14.41 15.08
C LEU A 39 -31.75 14.75 16.08
N GLN A 40 -30.60 14.09 15.95
CA GLN A 40 -29.42 14.26 16.79
C GLN A 40 -28.25 14.68 15.90
N PRO A 41 -27.34 15.55 16.39
CA PRO A 41 -26.11 15.86 15.67
C PRO A 41 -25.25 14.60 15.54
N ASP A 42 -24.47 14.50 14.48
CA ASP A 42 -23.53 13.41 14.25
C ASP A 42 -22.56 13.27 15.45
N PRO A 43 -22.58 12.12 16.16
CA PRO A 43 -21.70 11.91 17.29
C PRO A 43 -20.29 11.45 16.85
N ASN A 44 -20.04 11.24 15.55
CA ASN A 44 -18.72 10.85 15.06
C ASN A 44 -17.68 11.90 15.48
N ALA A 45 -16.55 11.43 15.98
CA ALA A 45 -15.46 12.26 16.50
C ALA A 45 -15.82 13.27 17.63
N THR A 46 -17.01 13.20 18.25
CA THR A 46 -17.39 14.08 19.39
C THR A 46 -16.99 13.54 20.77
N ALA A 47 -16.08 12.55 20.82
CA ALA A 47 -15.66 11.83 22.04
C ALA A 47 -16.79 11.09 22.80
N LEU A 48 -17.95 10.90 22.18
CA LEU A 48 -18.99 10.01 22.69
C LEU A 48 -18.65 8.55 22.33
N THR A 49 -18.85 7.63 23.27
CA THR A 49 -18.56 6.21 23.04
C THR A 49 -19.63 5.62 22.13
N LEU A 50 -19.26 5.31 20.88
CA LEU A 50 -20.18 4.78 19.87
C LEU A 50 -19.87 3.32 19.55
N ILE A 51 -20.90 2.62 19.07
CA ILE A 51 -20.71 1.30 18.46
C ILE A 51 -20.22 1.54 17.03
N GLU A 52 -18.90 1.61 16.88
CA GLU A 52 -18.19 1.86 15.61
C GLU A 52 -18.00 0.57 14.80
N ALA A 53 -17.88 -0.59 15.49
CA ALA A 53 -17.66 -1.88 14.84
C ALA A 53 -18.94 -2.71 14.74
N THR A 54 -19.31 -3.11 13.53
CA THR A 54 -20.28 -4.17 13.31
C THR A 54 -19.71 -5.52 13.68
N SER A 55 -20.19 -6.10 14.79
CA SER A 55 -19.89 -7.49 15.14
C SER A 55 -20.89 -8.42 14.46
N PHE A 56 -20.46 -9.11 13.41
CA PHE A 56 -21.20 -10.20 12.78
C PHE A 56 -20.55 -11.56 13.11
N HIS A 57 -21.34 -12.64 13.11
CA HIS A 57 -20.86 -14.02 13.28
C HIS A 57 -20.07 -14.32 14.57
N GLY A 58 -20.43 -13.69 15.70
CA GLY A 58 -19.83 -13.98 17.00
C GLY A 58 -18.40 -13.42 17.18
N ARG A 59 -17.96 -12.52 16.29
CA ARG A 59 -16.68 -11.83 16.43
C ARG A 59 -16.79 -10.77 17.55
N GLY A 60 -15.87 -10.81 18.52
CA GLY A 60 -15.83 -9.82 19.61
C GLY A 60 -15.50 -8.42 19.10
N MET A 61 -16.17 -7.41 19.66
CA MET A 61 -15.87 -6.00 19.39
C MET A 61 -14.55 -5.63 20.07
N GLY A 62 -13.55 -5.20 19.29
CA GLY A 62 -12.31 -4.65 19.83
C GLY A 62 -12.56 -3.27 20.41
N ALA A 63 -11.99 -2.97 21.58
CA ALA A 63 -12.04 -1.63 22.15
C ALA A 63 -11.17 -0.69 21.29
N LEU A 64 -11.81 0.21 20.55
CA LEU A 64 -11.17 1.29 19.81
C LEU A 64 -11.02 2.50 20.74
N VAL A 65 -9.85 3.15 20.71
CA VAL A 65 -9.59 4.37 21.46
C VAL A 65 -10.26 5.52 20.71
N ALA A 66 -11.32 6.09 21.29
CA ALA A 66 -11.99 7.27 20.75
C ALA A 66 -11.04 8.49 20.80
N ALA A 67 -10.37 8.77 19.69
CA ALA A 67 -9.59 9.99 19.51
C ALA A 67 -10.51 11.09 18.93
N PHE A 68 -10.49 12.27 19.55
CA PHE A 68 -11.20 13.45 19.04
C PHE A 68 -10.50 13.97 17.78
N ASP A 69 -11.21 13.96 16.64
CA ASP A 69 -10.71 14.49 15.37
C ASP A 69 -11.69 15.49 14.76
N VAL A 70 -11.34 16.78 14.84
CA VAL A 70 -12.13 17.88 14.27
C VAL A 70 -12.23 17.78 12.74
N GLN A 71 -11.23 17.19 12.08
CA GLN A 71 -11.26 17.00 10.64
C GLN A 71 -12.28 15.91 10.26
N GLY A 72 -12.35 14.82 11.03
CA GLY A 72 -13.38 13.78 10.90
C GLY A 72 -14.80 14.29 11.18
N LEU A 73 -14.98 15.16 12.20
CA LEU A 73 -16.30 15.72 12.57
C LEU A 73 -16.97 16.50 11.42
N TYR A 74 -16.19 17.17 10.58
CA TYR A 74 -16.67 17.93 9.42
C TYR A 74 -16.41 17.21 8.08
N GLY A 75 -16.07 15.92 8.11
CA GLY A 75 -15.79 15.14 6.91
C GLY A 75 -16.97 15.08 5.95
N ASP A 76 -18.19 15.03 6.50
CA ASP A 76 -19.49 15.05 5.78
C ASP A 76 -20.02 16.49 5.57
N GLY A 77 -19.16 17.50 5.74
CA GLY A 77 -19.51 18.91 5.61
C GLY A 77 -19.87 19.59 6.94
N MET A 78 -20.29 20.86 6.86
CA MET A 78 -20.58 21.68 8.05
C MET A 78 -21.94 21.37 8.71
N ASN A 79 -22.74 20.51 8.09
CA ASN A 79 -24.10 20.21 8.52
C ASN A 79 -24.17 18.86 9.23
N LEU A 80 -24.00 18.87 10.56
CA LEU A 80 -24.01 17.67 11.41
C LEU A 80 -25.35 16.93 11.47
N TYR A 81 -26.38 17.38 10.75
CA TYR A 81 -27.71 16.76 10.68
C TYR A 81 -28.03 16.23 9.29
N GLU A 82 -27.12 16.39 8.33
CA GLU A 82 -27.33 15.96 6.95
C GLU A 82 -27.49 14.44 6.88
N TYR A 83 -28.40 14.01 6.00
CA TYR A 83 -28.64 12.60 5.74
C TYR A 83 -28.09 12.27 4.37
N LEU A 84 -27.06 11.42 4.32
CA LEU A 84 -26.51 10.86 3.09
C LEU A 84 -26.06 11.91 2.06
N GLY A 85 -25.43 13.01 2.50
CA GLY A 85 -25.02 14.10 1.61
C GLY A 85 -26.18 14.66 0.76
N SER A 86 -27.41 14.60 1.27
CA SER A 86 -28.65 14.94 0.54
C SER A 86 -28.96 14.05 -0.69
N SER A 87 -28.33 12.87 -0.80
CA SER A 87 -28.46 11.91 -1.91
C SER A 87 -28.87 10.50 -1.44
N PRO A 88 -30.10 10.32 -0.94
CA PRO A 88 -30.57 9.06 -0.36
C PRO A 88 -30.79 7.92 -1.37
N TRP A 89 -30.65 8.18 -2.67
CA TRP A 89 -30.79 7.16 -3.71
C TRP A 89 -29.46 6.47 -4.05
N ASN A 90 -28.34 7.16 -3.86
CA ASN A 90 -27.02 6.68 -4.28
C ASN A 90 -26.09 6.33 -3.11
N SER A 91 -26.42 6.76 -1.90
CA SER A 91 -25.57 6.56 -0.72
C SER A 91 -26.35 5.79 0.35
N SER A 92 -25.64 5.08 1.24
CA SER A 92 -26.24 4.37 2.37
C SER A 92 -25.41 4.59 3.63
N ASP A 93 -26.05 4.75 4.80
CA ASP A 93 -25.39 4.96 6.09
C ASP A 93 -25.96 3.93 7.09
N PRO A 94 -25.43 2.70 7.12
CA PRO A 94 -25.94 1.62 7.95
C PRO A 94 -25.68 1.80 9.44
N LEU A 95 -24.75 2.70 9.80
CA LEU A 95 -24.30 2.93 11.18
C LEU A 95 -24.86 4.21 11.79
N GLY A 96 -25.43 5.08 10.98
CA GLY A 96 -25.71 6.44 11.40
C GLY A 96 -24.40 7.17 11.70
N LEU A 97 -23.30 6.85 11.00
CA LEU A 97 -21.96 7.41 11.17
C LEU A 97 -21.33 7.44 9.79
N TYR A 98 -21.10 8.63 9.22
CA TYR A 98 -20.35 8.73 7.97
C TYR A 98 -18.86 8.62 8.30
N GLU A 99 -18.25 7.49 7.97
CA GLU A 99 -16.85 7.17 8.29
C GLU A 99 -15.97 7.13 7.03
N TRP A 100 -14.66 6.97 7.21
CA TRP A 100 -13.67 6.87 6.13
C TRP A 100 -14.03 5.83 5.04
N ASP A 101 -14.81 4.81 5.41
CA ASP A 101 -15.31 3.78 4.49
C ASP A 101 -16.40 4.29 3.52
N ASP A 102 -17.14 5.35 3.87
CA ASP A 102 -18.22 5.90 3.02
C ASP A 102 -17.71 6.93 2.00
N PHE A 103 -16.62 7.66 2.33
CA PHE A 103 -15.87 8.45 1.34
C PHE A 103 -15.45 7.60 0.13
N TRP A 104 -15.12 6.33 0.38
CA TRP A 104 -14.80 5.39 -0.68
C TRP A 104 -16.04 4.98 -1.48
N GLU A 105 -17.18 4.74 -0.84
CA GLU A 105 -18.44 4.41 -1.54
C GLU A 105 -18.86 5.53 -2.52
N ASP A 106 -18.74 6.79 -2.12
CA ASP A 106 -19.05 7.96 -2.95
C ASP A 106 -18.00 8.22 -4.05
N ALA A 107 -16.71 7.99 -3.78
CA ALA A 107 -15.66 8.08 -4.79
C ALA A 107 -15.76 6.97 -5.87
N PHE A 108 -16.38 5.84 -5.55
CA PHE A 108 -16.51 4.67 -6.42
C PHE A 108 -17.86 4.56 -7.16
N SER A 109 -18.88 5.33 -6.79
CA SER A 109 -20.19 5.32 -7.48
C SER A 109 -20.21 6.13 -8.80
N ALA A 110 -19.22 7.01 -9.01
CA ALA A 110 -19.07 7.77 -10.24
C ALA A 110 -18.37 6.92 -11.33
N ASN A 111 -19.16 6.43 -12.29
CA ASN A 111 -18.79 5.60 -13.45
C ASN A 111 -17.87 6.30 -14.47
N PHE A 112 -16.77 6.89 -14.01
CA PHE A 112 -15.61 7.23 -14.82
C PHE A 112 -14.73 5.99 -14.88
N GLY A 113 -14.08 5.69 -16.01
CA GLY A 113 -13.21 4.51 -16.23
C GLY A 113 -11.97 4.43 -15.34
N LEU A 114 -12.19 4.48 -14.03
CA LEU A 114 -11.28 4.29 -12.92
C LEU A 114 -11.21 2.78 -12.62
N PRO A 115 -10.15 2.32 -11.94
CA PRO A 115 -10.03 0.94 -11.50
C PRO A 115 -11.25 0.53 -10.69
N GLY A 116 -11.71 -0.71 -10.84
CA GLY A 116 -12.80 -1.20 -10.01
C GLY A 116 -12.35 -1.42 -8.56
N PRO A 117 -13.27 -1.53 -7.59
CA PRO A 117 -12.93 -1.91 -6.20
C PRO A 117 -12.06 -3.17 -6.12
N SER A 118 -12.26 -4.11 -7.05
CA SER A 118 -11.45 -5.33 -7.17
C SER A 118 -9.98 -5.07 -7.49
N ASP A 119 -9.68 -4.06 -8.31
CA ASP A 119 -8.31 -3.76 -8.75
C ASP A 119 -7.50 -3.13 -7.60
N PHE A 120 -8.15 -2.29 -6.78
CA PHE A 120 -7.57 -1.74 -5.57
C PHE A 120 -7.28 -2.80 -4.52
N ILE A 121 -8.27 -3.66 -4.24
CA ILE A 121 -8.09 -4.76 -3.28
C ILE A 121 -6.97 -5.69 -3.78
N THR A 122 -6.96 -6.01 -5.07
CA THR A 122 -5.92 -6.86 -5.67
C THR A 122 -4.55 -6.19 -5.58
N GLY A 123 -4.42 -4.91 -5.90
CA GLY A 123 -3.17 -4.16 -5.82
C GLY A 123 -2.64 -4.05 -4.38
N ALA A 124 -3.52 -3.74 -3.43
CA ALA A 124 -3.18 -3.67 -2.01
C ALA A 124 -2.75 -5.04 -1.46
N LEU A 125 -3.50 -6.11 -1.77
CA LEU A 125 -3.15 -7.48 -1.38
C LEU A 125 -1.86 -7.95 -2.02
N GLN A 126 -1.66 -7.69 -3.31
CA GLN A 126 -0.44 -8.05 -4.03
C GLN A 126 0.77 -7.36 -3.39
N SER A 127 0.69 -6.05 -3.16
CA SER A 127 1.77 -5.29 -2.52
C SER A 127 2.04 -5.76 -1.08
N LEU A 128 0.98 -6.11 -0.34
CA LEU A 128 1.10 -6.64 1.01
C LEU A 128 1.77 -8.02 1.01
N VAL A 129 1.40 -8.91 0.09
CA VAL A 129 2.02 -10.24 -0.06
C VAL A 129 3.48 -10.12 -0.51
N GLU A 130 3.78 -9.24 -1.46
CA GLU A 130 5.14 -8.96 -1.91
C GLU A 130 6.01 -8.48 -0.75
N GLU A 131 5.58 -7.45 -0.01
CA GLU A 131 6.32 -6.91 1.13
C GLU A 131 6.43 -7.92 2.29
N TYR A 132 5.38 -8.70 2.54
CA TYR A 132 5.40 -9.75 3.55
C TYR A 132 6.38 -10.87 3.20
N SER A 133 6.44 -11.28 1.92
CA SER A 133 7.39 -12.30 1.46
C SER A 133 8.84 -11.83 1.59
N ALA A 134 9.13 -10.57 1.26
CA ALA A 134 10.46 -9.98 1.43
C ALA A 134 10.88 -9.89 2.90
N ASN A 135 9.93 -9.57 3.80
CA ASN A 135 10.16 -9.59 5.24
C ASN A 135 10.43 -10.97 5.79
N LEU A 136 9.67 -11.97 5.34
CA LEU A 136 9.88 -13.35 5.75
C LEU A 136 11.26 -13.84 5.33
N ASP A 137 11.70 -13.56 4.11
CA ASP A 137 13.03 -13.93 3.63
C ASP A 137 14.13 -13.28 4.50
N TRP A 138 13.97 -11.98 4.81
CA TRP A 138 14.87 -11.26 5.72
C TRP A 138 14.86 -11.84 7.15
N ASP A 139 13.69 -12.12 7.71
CA ASP A 139 13.54 -12.68 9.05
C ASP A 139 14.14 -14.09 9.12
N VAL A 140 14.07 -14.89 8.04
CA VAL A 140 14.73 -16.20 7.96
C VAL A 140 16.24 -16.04 7.93
N GLU A 141 16.79 -15.12 7.12
CA GLU A 141 18.24 -14.83 7.13
C GLU A 141 18.72 -14.35 8.50
N TRP A 142 17.95 -13.49 9.16
CA TRP A 142 18.20 -13.05 10.52
C TRP A 142 18.20 -14.23 11.51
N ALA A 143 17.15 -15.06 11.50
CA ALA A 143 17.01 -16.18 12.43
C ALA A 143 18.09 -17.27 12.26
N LEU A 144 18.70 -17.36 11.07
CA LEU A 144 19.81 -18.27 10.79
C LEU A 144 21.18 -17.70 11.16
N ASN A 145 21.27 -16.40 11.49
CA ASN A 145 22.52 -15.71 11.76
C ASN A 145 22.60 -15.21 13.21
N TRP A 146 23.27 -16.00 14.05
CA TRP A 146 23.48 -15.73 15.49
C TRP A 146 24.38 -14.53 15.79
N ASP A 147 25.08 -13.98 14.79
CA ASP A 147 25.90 -12.78 14.97
C ASP A 147 25.06 -11.49 14.87
N LEU A 148 23.78 -11.59 14.45
CA LEU A 148 22.89 -10.43 14.40
C LEU A 148 22.19 -10.22 15.75
N PRO A 149 21.95 -8.96 16.14
CA PRO A 149 21.14 -8.64 17.32
C PRO A 149 19.73 -9.24 17.27
N ASP A 150 19.17 -9.56 18.43
CA ASP A 150 17.82 -10.11 18.58
C ASP A 150 16.72 -9.19 18.01
N ASP A 151 17.01 -7.91 17.81
CA ASP A 151 16.09 -6.87 17.32
C ASP A 151 16.28 -6.54 15.83
N ALA A 152 17.12 -7.30 15.10
CA ALA A 152 17.37 -7.05 13.68
C ALA A 152 16.28 -7.63 12.72
N HIS A 153 15.18 -8.17 13.27
CA HIS A 153 14.04 -8.68 12.49
C HIS A 153 13.03 -7.58 12.09
N SER A 154 12.24 -7.85 11.06
CA SER A 154 11.34 -6.90 10.40
C SER A 154 10.05 -6.57 11.17
N ARG A 155 9.76 -7.32 12.24
CA ARG A 155 8.48 -7.30 13.01
C ARG A 155 8.41 -6.33 14.18
N LEU A 156 9.44 -5.52 14.43
CA LEU A 156 9.42 -4.51 15.49
C LEU A 156 8.51 -3.32 15.18
N ASP A 157 8.13 -3.15 13.92
CA ASP A 157 7.27 -2.08 13.45
C ASP A 157 6.28 -2.65 12.42
N ASN A 158 4.99 -2.37 12.56
CA ASN A 158 3.92 -2.78 11.62
C ASN A 158 3.57 -1.70 10.59
N ARG A 159 4.22 -0.53 10.60
CA ARG A 159 3.96 0.57 9.64
C ARG A 159 4.16 0.17 8.18
N TRP A 160 4.87 -0.92 7.94
CA TRP A 160 5.05 -1.47 6.60
C TRP A 160 3.79 -2.07 6.01
N VAL A 161 2.88 -2.60 6.83
CA VAL A 161 1.61 -3.14 6.36
C VAL A 161 0.82 -2.00 5.73
N VAL A 162 0.72 -0.87 6.45
CA VAL A 162 0.06 0.35 5.97
C VAL A 162 0.77 0.91 4.74
N THR A 163 2.10 0.92 4.74
CA THR A 163 2.88 1.40 3.59
C THR A 163 2.67 0.51 2.35
N ALA A 164 2.62 -0.82 2.52
CA ALA A 164 2.41 -1.76 1.44
C ALA A 164 0.99 -1.67 0.87
N MET A 165 -0.02 -1.58 1.74
CA MET A 165 -1.40 -1.35 1.33
C MET A 165 -1.56 -0.01 0.60
N GLY A 166 -1.01 1.08 1.16
CA GLY A 166 -1.04 2.40 0.54
C GLY A 166 -0.32 2.43 -0.81
N ARG A 167 0.79 1.70 -0.96
CA ARG A 167 1.49 1.55 -2.23
C ARG A 167 0.66 0.76 -3.25
N GLY A 168 0.08 -0.36 -2.85
CA GLY A 168 -0.76 -1.16 -3.75
C GLY A 168 -2.01 -0.42 -4.21
N LEU A 169 -2.58 0.39 -3.32
CA LEU A 169 -3.67 1.30 -3.63
C LEU A 169 -3.22 2.40 -4.62
N TYR A 170 -2.07 3.04 -4.36
CA TYR A 170 -1.53 4.06 -5.25
C TYR A 170 -1.17 3.49 -6.64
N ASP A 171 -0.56 2.30 -6.70
CA ASP A 171 -0.22 1.60 -7.95
C ASP A 171 -1.48 1.21 -8.73
N ALA A 172 -2.61 0.95 -8.06
CA ALA A 172 -3.89 0.71 -8.71
C ALA A 172 -4.44 1.97 -9.41
N PHE A 173 -4.10 3.18 -8.96
CA PHE A 173 -4.45 4.43 -9.66
C PHE A 173 -3.57 4.74 -10.89
N ASP A 174 -2.51 3.96 -11.15
CA ASP A 174 -1.64 4.16 -12.32
C ASP A 174 -2.29 3.57 -13.59
N PHE A 175 -3.10 4.37 -14.29
CA PHE A 175 -3.76 3.94 -15.53
C PHE A 175 -2.97 4.33 -16.78
N GLY A 176 -2.98 3.44 -17.77
CA GLY A 176 -2.31 3.65 -19.06
C GLY A 176 -3.29 3.88 -20.21
N ILE A 177 -3.13 4.98 -20.96
CA ILE A 177 -3.79 5.20 -22.26
C ILE A 177 -2.70 5.17 -23.34
N GLY A 178 -2.62 4.05 -24.07
CA GLY A 178 -1.54 3.79 -25.01
C GLY A 178 -0.18 3.69 -24.31
N ASP A 179 0.81 4.44 -24.78
CA ASP A 179 2.17 4.49 -24.21
C ASP A 179 2.31 5.42 -22.99
N HIS A 180 1.23 6.12 -22.61
CA HIS A 180 1.24 7.10 -21.53
C HIS A 180 0.58 6.55 -20.28
N ARG A 181 1.29 6.61 -19.15
CA ARG A 181 0.77 6.32 -17.81
C ARG A 181 0.52 7.61 -17.05
N PHE A 182 -0.60 7.69 -16.35
CA PHE A 182 -0.96 8.83 -15.54
C PHE A 182 -1.60 8.35 -14.24
N ASN A 183 -1.07 8.83 -13.11
CA ASN A 183 -1.69 8.65 -11.81
C ASN A 183 -2.37 9.96 -11.40
N PRO A 184 -3.71 10.01 -11.25
CA PRO A 184 -4.42 11.22 -10.85
C PRO A 184 -3.99 11.73 -9.47
N LEU A 185 -3.50 10.83 -8.59
CA LEU A 185 -2.98 11.19 -7.28
C LEU A 185 -1.70 12.04 -7.35
N ASP A 186 -0.96 11.98 -8.46
CA ASP A 186 0.23 12.81 -8.63
C ASP A 186 -0.11 14.29 -8.61
N ARG A 187 -1.28 14.70 -9.12
CA ARG A 187 -1.69 16.11 -9.11
C ARG A 187 -2.04 16.62 -7.71
N PHE A 188 -2.52 15.75 -6.83
CA PHE A 188 -2.86 16.11 -5.46
C PHE A 188 -1.64 16.11 -4.53
N ALA A 189 -0.58 15.36 -4.87
CA ALA A 189 0.67 15.35 -4.11
C ALA A 189 1.50 16.64 -4.27
N VAL A 190 1.24 17.49 -5.28
CA VAL A 190 2.07 18.71 -5.56
C VAL A 190 1.62 19.95 -4.76
N GLY A 191 0.44 19.96 -4.12
CA GLY A 191 -0.13 21.16 -3.49
C GLY A 191 0.20 21.40 -2.02
N SER A 192 0.71 20.40 -1.30
CA SER A 192 0.98 20.50 0.14
C SER A 192 2.47 20.68 0.40
N GLY A 193 2.88 21.87 0.81
CA GLY A 193 4.26 22.20 1.24
C GLY A 193 4.75 21.43 2.48
N SER A 194 3.97 20.47 2.99
CA SER A 194 4.44 19.51 3.98
C SER A 194 5.03 18.32 3.25
N LYS A 195 6.37 18.28 3.19
CA LYS A 195 7.09 17.03 2.94
C LYS A 195 6.72 16.06 4.07
N SER A 196 5.65 15.31 3.90
CA SER A 196 5.31 14.21 4.80
C SER A 196 6.53 13.29 4.80
N ARG A 197 7.27 13.31 5.90
CA ARG A 197 8.36 12.39 6.14
C ARG A 197 7.71 11.08 6.53
N PHE A 198 7.17 10.36 5.55
CA PHE A 198 6.93 8.93 5.71
C PHE A 198 8.24 8.32 6.21
N HIS A 199 8.24 7.85 7.45
CA HIS A 199 9.37 7.10 8.00
C HIS A 199 9.40 5.76 7.26
N GLN A 200 10.13 5.75 6.16
CA GLN A 200 10.25 4.62 5.23
C GLN A 200 11.27 3.61 5.77
N ARG A 201 10.88 2.33 5.67
CA ARG A 201 11.52 1.13 6.21
C ARG A 201 12.98 0.95 5.86
N ARG A 202 13.66 0.01 6.52
CA ARG A 202 15.09 -0.32 6.36
C ARG A 202 15.32 -1.72 5.73
N ILE A 203 16.07 -1.85 4.62
CA ILE A 203 16.67 -3.11 4.09
C ILE A 203 18.02 -3.33 4.76
N GLY A 204 18.32 -4.51 5.30
CA GLY A 204 19.69 -4.79 5.73
C GLY A 204 20.64 -4.97 4.55
N VAL A 205 21.69 -4.15 4.48
CA VAL A 205 22.74 -4.21 3.46
C VAL A 205 24.09 -4.13 4.14
N GLY A 206 24.87 -5.21 4.09
CA GLY A 206 26.22 -5.25 4.68
C GLY A 206 26.25 -4.98 6.19
N GLY A 207 25.29 -5.54 6.94
CA GLY A 207 25.18 -5.39 8.40
C GLY A 207 24.55 -4.06 8.88
N GLY A 208 23.98 -3.24 7.99
CA GLY A 208 23.32 -1.99 8.35
C GLY A 208 21.94 -1.82 7.70
N SER A 209 21.04 -1.11 8.38
CA SER A 209 19.64 -0.93 7.98
C SER A 209 19.49 0.27 7.01
N ALA A 210 19.06 0.05 5.76
CA ALA A 210 19.04 1.02 4.65
C ALA A 210 17.63 1.50 4.31
N ASN A 211 17.32 2.79 4.41
CA ASN A 211 15.95 3.29 4.17
C ASN A 211 15.49 3.07 2.70
N PHE A 212 14.40 2.32 2.49
CA PHE A 212 13.69 1.99 1.23
C PHE A 212 13.05 3.25 0.59
N SER A 213 12.61 3.27 -0.67
CA SER A 213 13.07 2.66 -1.93
C SER A 213 12.36 3.47 -3.02
N ALA A 214 13.11 4.17 -3.86
CA ALA A 214 12.48 4.76 -5.04
C ALA A 214 12.29 3.65 -6.06
N ARG A 215 11.04 3.29 -6.39
CA ARG A 215 10.74 2.52 -7.61
C ARG A 215 10.85 3.51 -8.77
N ILE A 216 11.81 3.29 -9.65
CA ILE A 216 12.07 4.18 -10.77
C ILE A 216 11.66 3.45 -12.05
N HIS A 217 10.75 4.05 -12.81
CA HIS A 217 10.45 3.59 -14.16
C HIS A 217 11.55 4.04 -15.12
N ILE A 218 12.14 3.09 -15.85
CA ILE A 218 13.28 3.33 -16.74
C ILE A 218 12.97 2.72 -18.11
N LYS A 219 12.84 3.59 -19.11
CA LYS A 219 12.74 3.21 -20.53
C LYS A 219 14.13 3.28 -21.19
N VAL A 220 14.60 2.15 -21.69
CA VAL A 220 15.87 1.99 -22.42
C VAL A 220 15.63 1.23 -23.72
N LYS A 221 16.67 1.04 -24.55
CA LYS A 221 16.51 0.35 -25.84
C LYS A 221 16.15 -1.13 -25.64
N SER A 222 16.64 -1.74 -24.57
CA SER A 222 16.32 -3.13 -24.21
C SER A 222 14.90 -3.33 -23.67
N GLY A 223 14.19 -2.26 -23.27
CA GLY A 223 12.83 -2.33 -22.76
C GLY A 223 12.48 -1.26 -21.72
N SER A 224 11.30 -1.40 -21.11
CA SER A 224 10.84 -0.58 -19.99
C SER A 224 10.82 -1.41 -18.71
N TYR A 225 11.45 -0.89 -17.65
CA TYR A 225 11.67 -1.63 -16.42
C TYR A 225 11.32 -0.78 -15.19
N HIS A 226 10.84 -1.43 -14.15
CA HIS A 226 10.66 -0.82 -12.83
C HIS A 226 11.75 -1.30 -11.90
N VAL A 227 12.68 -0.40 -11.58
CA VAL A 227 13.88 -0.73 -10.81
C VAL A 227 13.76 -0.18 -9.40
N ASN A 228 14.07 -1.01 -8.40
CA ASN A 228 14.04 -0.60 -7.00
C ASN A 228 15.42 -0.05 -6.60
N VAL A 229 15.46 1.18 -6.08
CA VAL A 229 16.70 1.85 -5.69
C VAL A 229 16.65 2.20 -4.21
N PHE A 230 17.67 1.81 -3.45
CA PHE A 230 17.75 1.98 -2.00
C PHE A 230 19.03 2.71 -1.59
N ARG A 231 18.98 3.48 -0.49
CA ARG A 231 20.14 4.20 0.05
C ARG A 231 20.51 3.57 1.39
N SER A 232 21.75 3.11 1.51
CA SER A 232 22.29 2.69 2.80
C SER A 232 22.92 3.88 3.52
N PRO A 233 22.75 4.04 4.84
CA PRO A 233 23.49 5.04 5.61
C PRO A 233 24.99 4.74 5.66
N LYS A 234 25.41 3.48 5.52
CA LYS A 234 26.82 3.06 5.54
C LYS A 234 27.56 3.43 4.25
N TYR A 235 26.85 3.49 3.12
CA TYR A 235 27.46 3.63 1.81
C TYR A 235 27.01 4.91 1.11
N LYS A 236 27.97 5.66 0.52
CA LYS A 236 27.69 6.94 -0.16
C LYS A 236 26.76 6.80 -1.38
N HIS A 237 26.77 5.66 -2.05
CA HIS A 237 25.96 5.45 -3.26
C HIS A 237 24.75 4.57 -3.00
N LYS A 238 23.80 4.66 -3.93
CA LYS A 238 22.58 3.87 -3.92
C LYS A 238 22.89 2.42 -4.32
N PHE A 239 22.07 1.51 -3.83
CA PHE A 239 22.00 0.16 -4.33
C PHE A 239 20.79 0.01 -5.24
N VAL A 240 20.82 -1.02 -6.09
CA VAL A 240 19.81 -1.24 -7.12
C VAL A 240 19.41 -2.72 -7.09
N VAL A 241 18.12 -3.00 -7.04
CA VAL A 241 17.56 -4.32 -7.32
C VAL A 241 16.82 -4.24 -8.65
N PHE A 242 17.27 -5.04 -9.61
CA PHE A 242 16.61 -5.15 -10.91
C PHE A 242 15.39 -6.08 -10.81
N PRO A 243 14.29 -5.79 -11.53
CA PRO A 243 13.14 -6.67 -11.57
C PRO A 243 13.48 -7.97 -12.30
N GLU A 244 12.76 -9.06 -11.99
CA GLU A 244 12.92 -10.37 -12.66
C GLU A 244 12.86 -10.26 -14.19
N SER A 245 11.99 -9.41 -14.73
CA SER A 245 11.87 -9.17 -16.17
C SER A 245 13.11 -8.58 -16.84
N ALA A 246 14.00 -7.95 -16.06
CA ALA A 246 15.28 -7.44 -16.53
C ALA A 246 16.42 -8.46 -16.43
N ILE A 247 16.28 -9.49 -15.61
CA ILE A 247 17.34 -10.46 -15.33
C ILE A 247 17.33 -11.52 -16.44
N LYS A 248 18.45 -11.64 -17.16
CA LYS A 248 18.65 -12.66 -18.20
C LYS A 248 19.17 -13.97 -17.62
N GLU A 249 20.10 -13.86 -16.68
CA GLU A 249 20.69 -15.02 -16.00
C GLU A 249 20.95 -14.71 -14.53
N LYS A 250 20.90 -15.75 -13.70
CA LYS A 250 21.27 -15.69 -12.28
C LYS A 250 22.36 -16.70 -12.00
N VAL A 251 23.37 -16.27 -11.25
CA VAL A 251 24.46 -17.18 -10.87
C VAL A 251 24.93 -16.91 -9.45
N ARG A 252 25.30 -17.98 -8.75
CA ARG A 252 26.00 -17.91 -7.48
C ARG A 252 27.45 -18.35 -7.66
N ILE A 253 28.37 -17.48 -7.27
CA ILE A 253 29.82 -17.71 -7.30
C ILE A 253 30.40 -17.57 -5.89
N THR A 254 31.63 -18.03 -5.73
CA THR A 254 32.48 -17.65 -4.60
C THR A 254 33.16 -16.33 -4.94
N PRO A 255 32.92 -15.22 -4.21
CA PRO A 255 33.56 -13.93 -4.47
C PRO A 255 35.09 -14.03 -4.48
N GLN A 256 35.74 -13.45 -5.48
CA GLN A 256 37.19 -13.57 -5.69
C GLN A 256 38.00 -12.32 -5.31
N GLY A 257 37.38 -11.33 -4.65
CA GLY A 257 38.05 -10.14 -4.16
C GLY A 257 38.05 -8.95 -5.14
N ASN A 258 37.62 -9.15 -6.39
CA ASN A 258 37.49 -8.07 -7.37
C ASN A 258 36.41 -8.39 -8.41
N SER A 259 35.81 -7.33 -8.97
CA SER A 259 34.69 -7.44 -9.91
C SER A 259 35.02 -8.22 -11.18
N ASP A 260 36.23 -8.06 -11.70
CA ASP A 260 36.63 -8.69 -12.97
C ASP A 260 36.79 -10.21 -12.84
N ALA A 261 37.29 -10.66 -11.68
CA ALA A 261 37.42 -12.06 -11.33
C ALA A 261 36.05 -12.69 -11.04
N ASP A 262 35.15 -11.95 -10.39
CA ASP A 262 33.76 -12.38 -10.19
C ASP A 262 33.01 -12.56 -11.53
N ILE A 263 33.17 -11.59 -12.43
CA ILE A 263 32.59 -11.65 -13.79
C ILE A 263 33.16 -12.85 -14.56
N ALA A 264 34.47 -13.11 -14.43
CA ALA A 264 35.11 -14.26 -15.05
C ALA A 264 34.54 -15.58 -14.50
N ALA A 265 34.38 -15.68 -13.17
CA ALA A 265 33.81 -16.85 -12.50
C ALA A 265 32.34 -17.06 -12.89
N ALA A 266 31.56 -15.98 -12.99
CA ALA A 266 30.18 -16.01 -13.47
C ALA A 266 30.11 -16.55 -14.91
N ASN A 267 30.92 -16.01 -15.83
CA ASN A 267 30.99 -16.50 -17.21
C ASN A 267 31.44 -17.99 -17.28
N ALA A 268 32.40 -18.39 -16.45
CA ALA A 268 32.89 -19.77 -16.40
C ALA A 268 31.81 -20.77 -15.97
N ARG A 269 30.86 -20.38 -15.11
CA ARG A 269 29.71 -21.23 -14.74
C ARG A 269 28.81 -21.58 -15.93
N PHE A 270 28.81 -20.77 -16.98
CA PHE A 270 28.09 -21.02 -18.22
C PHE A 270 28.99 -21.57 -19.35
N GLY A 271 30.21 -22.01 -19.02
CA GLY A 271 31.19 -22.49 -20.01
C GLY A 271 31.66 -21.41 -20.99
N LYS A 272 31.52 -20.13 -20.63
CA LYS A 272 31.88 -18.99 -21.49
C LYS A 272 33.28 -18.47 -21.16
N SER A 273 33.91 -17.78 -22.12
CA SER A 273 35.21 -17.15 -21.91
C SER A 273 35.12 -15.98 -20.91
N ARG A 274 36.27 -15.62 -20.30
CA ARG A 274 36.34 -14.53 -19.30
C ARG A 274 35.69 -13.22 -19.76
N ARG A 275 35.82 -12.87 -21.04
CA ARG A 275 35.26 -11.66 -21.66
C ARG A 275 34.21 -12.00 -22.72
N TYR A 276 33.34 -12.96 -22.42
CA TYR A 276 32.30 -13.37 -23.35
C TYR A 276 31.35 -12.22 -23.68
N ASN A 277 31.04 -12.06 -24.97
CA ASN A 277 30.10 -11.06 -25.44
C ASN A 277 28.67 -11.62 -25.47
N TRP A 278 27.91 -11.31 -24.43
CA TRP A 278 26.53 -11.76 -24.27
C TRP A 278 25.54 -11.21 -25.31
N VAL A 279 25.94 -10.22 -26.13
CA VAL A 279 25.13 -9.74 -27.27
C VAL A 279 24.77 -10.87 -28.22
N ASN A 280 25.67 -11.83 -28.44
CA ASN A 280 25.47 -12.92 -29.39
C ASN A 280 24.31 -13.85 -28.98
N GLU A 281 23.97 -13.87 -27.69
CA GLU A 281 22.96 -14.78 -27.12
C GLU A 281 21.63 -14.06 -26.87
N TYR A 282 21.70 -12.80 -26.42
CA TYR A 282 20.51 -12.04 -26.03
C TYR A 282 20.11 -10.94 -27.02
N GLY A 283 20.87 -10.73 -28.08
CA GLY A 283 20.64 -9.66 -29.07
C GLY A 283 20.87 -8.25 -28.54
N VAL A 284 21.16 -8.09 -27.24
CA VAL A 284 21.42 -6.81 -26.58
C VAL A 284 22.68 -6.92 -25.71
N PRO A 285 23.46 -5.83 -25.54
CA PRO A 285 24.59 -5.84 -24.62
C PRO A 285 24.13 -6.09 -23.19
N CYS A 286 24.74 -7.06 -22.53
CA CYS A 286 24.48 -7.37 -21.12
C CYS A 286 25.75 -7.23 -20.28
N THR A 287 25.58 -6.91 -19.00
CA THR A 287 26.64 -6.85 -18.00
C THR A 287 26.20 -7.59 -16.76
N TRP A 288 27.15 -8.22 -16.07
CA TRP A 288 26.89 -8.76 -14.75
C TRP A 288 26.77 -7.63 -13.74
N HIS A 289 25.76 -7.75 -12.88
CA HIS A 289 25.49 -6.90 -11.75
C HIS A 289 25.62 -7.72 -10.47
N HIS A 290 26.44 -7.25 -9.53
CA HIS A 290 26.58 -7.85 -8.21
C HIS A 290 25.38 -7.49 -7.33
N ASP A 291 24.67 -8.51 -6.85
CA ASP A 291 23.51 -8.34 -5.97
C ASP A 291 23.93 -8.04 -4.51
N ASN A 292 23.01 -7.54 -3.70
CA ASN A 292 23.27 -7.34 -2.25
C ASN A 292 23.58 -8.65 -1.52
N VAL A 293 23.09 -9.80 -2.00
CA VAL A 293 23.42 -11.12 -1.46
C VAL A 293 24.82 -11.55 -1.91
N ARG A 294 25.69 -11.87 -0.95
CA ARG A 294 27.10 -12.23 -1.19
C ARG A 294 27.24 -13.38 -2.18
N GLY A 295 27.99 -13.13 -3.27
CA GLY A 295 28.27 -14.11 -4.31
C GLY A 295 27.16 -14.30 -5.34
N ARG A 296 26.05 -13.55 -5.26
CA ARG A 296 24.97 -13.63 -6.24
C ARG A 296 25.14 -12.54 -7.32
N LEU A 297 25.11 -12.93 -8.59
CA LEU A 297 25.17 -11.99 -9.71
C LEU A 297 23.98 -12.20 -10.65
N TYR A 298 23.54 -11.08 -11.23
CA TYR A 298 22.49 -11.03 -12.24
C TYR A 298 23.05 -10.51 -13.55
N LEU A 299 22.78 -11.20 -14.64
CA LEU A 299 23.08 -10.70 -15.98
C LEU A 299 21.94 -9.79 -16.40
N VAL A 300 22.21 -8.51 -16.61
CA VAL A 300 21.18 -7.50 -16.95
C VAL A 300 21.60 -6.71 -18.19
N PRO A 301 20.65 -6.12 -18.94
CA PRO A 301 20.96 -5.24 -20.05
C PRO A 301 21.88 -4.08 -19.63
N SER A 302 22.96 -3.87 -20.38
CA SER A 302 23.98 -2.87 -20.08
C SER A 302 23.46 -1.45 -20.15
N ASP A 303 22.51 -1.17 -21.05
CA ASP A 303 21.86 0.15 -21.15
C ASP A 303 21.01 0.46 -19.91
N LEU A 304 20.24 -0.52 -19.42
CA LEU A 304 19.50 -0.43 -18.16
C LEU A 304 20.47 -0.23 -16.97
N HIS A 305 21.51 -1.05 -16.87
CA HIS A 305 22.50 -0.97 -15.80
C HIS A 305 23.25 0.36 -15.80
N ASN A 306 23.57 0.92 -16.97
CA ASN A 306 24.23 2.23 -17.06
C ASN A 306 23.31 3.39 -16.69
N ARG A 307 21.99 3.26 -16.93
CA ARG A 307 21.02 4.32 -16.63
C ARG A 307 20.81 4.55 -15.13
N VAL A 308 21.06 3.54 -14.30
CA VAL A 308 20.93 3.64 -12.83
C VAL A 308 22.22 4.10 -12.13
N LYS A 309 23.29 4.39 -12.88
CA LYS A 309 24.54 4.92 -12.32
C LYS A 309 24.36 6.36 -11.81
N PRO A 310 25.08 6.77 -10.75
CA PRO A 310 26.01 5.95 -9.96
C PRO A 310 25.29 5.10 -8.92
N HIS A 311 25.59 3.81 -8.91
CA HIS A 311 25.17 2.86 -7.88
C HIS A 311 26.35 2.00 -7.43
N ILE A 312 26.27 1.48 -6.20
CA ILE A 312 27.16 0.42 -5.72
C ILE A 312 26.50 -0.90 -6.09
N GLY A 313 27.20 -1.69 -6.91
CA GLY A 313 26.91 -3.12 -6.98
C GLY A 313 27.36 -3.78 -5.68
N GLY A 314 26.72 -4.89 -5.30
CA GLY A 314 27.05 -5.61 -4.07
C GLY A 314 28.50 -6.07 -3.95
N GLY A 315 29.27 -6.08 -5.04
CA GLY A 315 30.71 -6.38 -5.00
C GLY A 315 31.46 -5.57 -3.94
N LYS A 316 31.21 -4.26 -3.81
CA LYS A 316 31.86 -3.48 -2.73
C LYS A 316 31.43 -3.93 -1.33
N THR A 317 30.18 -4.32 -1.16
CA THR A 317 29.67 -4.83 0.13
C THR A 317 30.17 -6.23 0.47
N TRP A 318 30.66 -6.98 -0.51
CA TRP A 318 31.18 -8.33 -0.27
C TRP A 318 32.62 -8.32 0.25
N TYR A 319 33.34 -7.22 0.02
CA TYR A 319 34.77 -7.07 0.29
C TYR A 319 35.10 -6.10 1.41
N GLU A 320 34.11 -5.35 1.90
CA GLU A 320 34.19 -4.50 3.09
C GLU A 320 33.52 -5.17 4.29
#